data_AF-A0A2W7HVP0-F1
#
_entry.id   AF-A0A2W7HVP0-F1
#
_cell.length_a   1.000
_cell.length_b   1.000
_cell.length_c   1.000
_cell.angle_alpha   90.00
_cell.angle_beta   90.00
_cell.angle_gamma   90.00
#
_symmetry.space_group_name_H-M   'P 1'
#
loop_
_entity.id
_entity.type
_entity.pdbx_description
1 polymer ?
#
loop_
_entity_poly.entity_id
_entity_poly.type
_entity_poly.pdbx_seq_one_letter_code
_entity_poly.pdbx_strand_id
1 'polypeptide(L)'
;MSTTKPRLEQLRQSSGLAALPDSITTGKPGEFGHTITKPIGQATVDDIAFAIQALNSESSEVFRRLDARPPRLLTYGVAGVGKTLFATSAPRPVVVQTEDGLGTISASTFGVLRSFDAVMEALGSLYTEAHDFETLVVDSLDWLEPLVWQHTAQTHNQPDIESFGYGKGYLAALDTWRSFLDGVNALRDERGMGVILIAHAEIKRFDSPETEPYDRYQPKLHRSASALVRPAGQYTEIAAARFV
;
A
#
# COMPACT_ATOMS: atom_id res chain seq x y z
N MET A 1 -10.99 -45.35 -50.09
CA MET A 1 -11.41 -43.93 -49.95
C MET A 1 -10.66 -43.36 -48.76
N SER A 2 -9.64 -42.55 -49.02
CA SER A 2 -8.83 -41.94 -47.94
C SER A 2 -9.60 -40.73 -47.41
N THR A 3 -10.19 -40.86 -46.22
CA THR A 3 -10.81 -39.74 -45.51
C THR A 3 -9.68 -38.90 -44.91
N THR A 4 -9.33 -37.81 -45.58
CA THR A 4 -8.34 -36.84 -45.10
C THR A 4 -8.79 -36.33 -43.74
N LYS A 5 -8.04 -36.66 -42.67
CA LYS A 5 -8.31 -36.17 -41.31
C LYS A 5 -8.43 -34.64 -41.32
N PRO A 6 -9.35 -34.04 -40.55
CA PRO A 6 -9.49 -32.59 -40.44
C PRO A 6 -8.13 -31.93 -40.15
N ARG A 7 -7.85 -30.77 -40.77
CA ARG A 7 -6.55 -30.07 -40.65
C ARG A 7 -6.08 -29.90 -39.19
N LEU A 8 -7.01 -29.74 -38.25
CA LEU A 8 -6.71 -29.62 -36.83
C LEU A 8 -6.15 -30.91 -36.20
N GLU A 9 -6.69 -32.09 -36.57
CA GLU A 9 -6.17 -33.37 -36.11
C GLU A 9 -4.79 -33.69 -36.69
N GLN A 10 -4.51 -33.21 -37.91
CA GLN A 10 -3.20 -33.30 -38.54
C GLN A 10 -2.17 -32.42 -37.80
N LEU A 11 -2.58 -31.21 -37.38
CA LEU A 11 -1.73 -30.31 -36.60
C LEU A 11 -1.45 -30.84 -35.18
N ARG A 12 -2.38 -31.54 -34.54
CA ARG A 12 -2.13 -32.18 -33.23
C ARG A 12 -1.14 -33.34 -33.29
N GLN A 13 -1.00 -33.96 -34.45
CA GLN A 13 -0.04 -35.05 -34.68
C GLN A 13 1.38 -34.52 -34.97
N SER A 14 1.57 -33.20 -35.14
CA SER A 14 2.90 -32.61 -35.26
C SER A 14 3.50 -32.27 -33.90
N SER A 15 4.82 -32.42 -33.80
CA SER A 15 5.58 -32.23 -32.57
C SER A 15 5.43 -30.81 -32.01
N GLY A 16 4.99 -30.71 -30.75
CA GLY A 16 4.79 -29.45 -30.02
C GLY A 16 3.36 -28.93 -29.96
N LEU A 17 2.41 -29.52 -30.72
CA LEU A 17 1.03 -29.03 -30.82
C LEU A 17 -0.04 -30.03 -30.34
N ALA A 18 0.38 -31.12 -29.69
CA ALA A 18 -0.52 -32.13 -29.13
C ALA A 18 -1.46 -31.58 -28.04
N ALA A 19 -1.06 -30.50 -27.36
CA ALA A 19 -1.79 -29.88 -26.24
C ALA A 19 -2.73 -28.73 -26.67
N LEU A 20 -2.97 -28.54 -27.97
CA LEU A 20 -3.86 -27.48 -28.44
C LEU A 20 -5.31 -27.73 -27.95
N PRO A 21 -5.95 -26.74 -27.30
CA PRO A 21 -7.31 -26.88 -26.79
C PRO A 21 -8.32 -27.06 -27.94
N ASP A 22 -9.45 -27.71 -27.68
CA ASP A 22 -10.53 -27.91 -28.67
C ASP A 22 -11.27 -26.61 -29.01
N SER A 23 -11.25 -25.65 -28.08
CA SER A 23 -11.96 -24.38 -28.20
C SER A 23 -11.15 -23.23 -27.59
N ILE A 24 -11.42 -22.02 -28.09
CA ILE A 24 -10.90 -20.76 -27.56
C ILE A 24 -12.06 -19.96 -27.01
N THR A 25 -11.87 -19.39 -25.81
CA THR A 25 -12.82 -18.46 -25.20
C THR A 25 -12.23 -17.06 -25.25
N THR A 26 -13.01 -16.10 -25.76
CA THR A 26 -12.63 -14.69 -25.87
C THR A 26 -13.70 -13.80 -25.26
N GLY A 27 -13.32 -12.61 -24.80
CA GLY A 27 -14.29 -11.55 -24.51
C GLY A 27 -14.97 -11.08 -25.80
N LYS A 28 -16.26 -10.78 -25.75
CA LYS A 28 -16.98 -10.23 -26.90
C LYS A 28 -16.58 -8.75 -27.09
N PRO A 29 -16.04 -8.36 -28.27
CA PRO A 29 -15.67 -6.97 -28.51
C PRO A 29 -16.87 -6.03 -28.33
N GLY A 30 -16.73 -5.02 -27.46
CA GLY A 30 -17.78 -4.03 -27.18
C GLY A 30 -18.79 -4.41 -26.09
N GLU A 31 -18.71 -5.60 -25.51
CA GLU A 31 -19.60 -6.04 -24.41
C GLU A 31 -18.78 -6.52 -23.20
N PHE A 32 -18.77 -5.72 -22.13
CA PHE A 32 -18.09 -6.10 -20.88
C PHE A 32 -18.77 -7.29 -20.21
N GLY A 33 -17.98 -8.30 -19.83
CA GLY A 33 -18.44 -9.46 -19.04
C GLY A 33 -19.05 -10.61 -19.87
N HIS A 34 -19.17 -10.48 -21.18
CA HIS A 34 -19.67 -11.54 -22.05
C HIS A 34 -18.52 -12.27 -22.76
N THR A 35 -18.43 -13.59 -22.54
CA THR A 35 -17.46 -14.46 -23.19
C THR A 35 -18.10 -15.25 -24.34
N ILE A 36 -17.36 -15.40 -25.44
CA ILE A 36 -17.73 -16.28 -26.55
C ILE A 36 -16.72 -17.42 -26.61
N THR A 37 -17.23 -18.65 -26.64
CA THR A 37 -16.41 -19.84 -26.89
C THR A 37 -16.61 -20.30 -28.33
N LYS A 38 -15.51 -20.47 -29.06
CA LYS A 38 -15.50 -20.94 -30.45
C LYS A 38 -14.63 -22.19 -30.58
N PRO A 39 -14.97 -23.16 -31.46
CA PRO A 39 -14.04 -24.22 -31.83
C PRO A 39 -12.75 -23.62 -32.38
N ILE A 40 -11.59 -24.14 -31.99
CA ILE A 40 -10.30 -23.57 -32.39
C ILE A 40 -10.10 -23.53 -33.92
N GLY A 41 -10.68 -24.51 -34.63
CA GLY A 41 -10.67 -24.56 -36.09
C GLY A 41 -11.54 -23.49 -36.78
N GLN A 42 -12.34 -22.76 -36.02
CA GLN A 42 -13.20 -21.66 -36.48
C GLN A 42 -12.80 -20.30 -35.87
N ALA A 43 -11.73 -20.27 -35.07
CA ALA A 43 -11.23 -19.04 -34.46
C ALA A 43 -10.45 -18.20 -35.48
N THR A 44 -10.66 -16.88 -35.46
CA THR A 44 -9.86 -15.94 -36.25
C THR A 44 -8.54 -15.60 -35.56
N VAL A 45 -7.64 -14.91 -36.28
CA VAL A 45 -6.39 -14.38 -35.69
C VAL A 45 -6.71 -13.43 -34.53
N ASP A 46 -7.75 -12.60 -34.67
CA ASP A 46 -8.20 -11.70 -33.61
C ASP A 46 -8.72 -12.48 -32.39
N ASP A 47 -9.48 -13.57 -32.61
CA ASP A 47 -9.94 -14.43 -31.51
C ASP A 47 -8.73 -15.01 -30.74
N ILE A 48 -7.67 -15.44 -31.44
CA ILE A 48 -6.46 -15.95 -30.81
C ILE A 48 -5.72 -14.84 -30.03
N ALA A 49 -5.60 -13.64 -30.61
CA ALA A 49 -4.94 -12.50 -29.97
C ALA A 49 -5.66 -12.08 -28.67
N PHE A 50 -6.99 -12.00 -28.71
CA PHE A 50 -7.81 -11.66 -27.53
C PHE A 50 -7.71 -12.73 -26.45
N ALA A 51 -7.69 -14.02 -26.81
CA ALA A 51 -7.53 -15.10 -25.83
C ALA A 51 -6.15 -15.07 -25.14
N ILE A 52 -5.08 -14.84 -25.90
CA ILE A 52 -3.73 -14.69 -25.34
C ILE A 52 -3.67 -13.47 -24.40
N GLN A 53 -4.28 -12.35 -24.79
CA GLN A 53 -4.35 -11.16 -23.95
C GLN A 53 -5.12 -11.44 -22.64
N ALA A 54 -6.25 -12.15 -22.71
CA ALA A 54 -7.04 -12.53 -21.53
C ALA A 54 -6.26 -13.47 -20.58
N LEU A 55 -5.59 -14.48 -21.12
CA LEU A 55 -4.75 -15.40 -20.33
C LEU A 55 -3.59 -14.67 -19.66
N ASN A 56 -2.97 -13.71 -20.33
CA ASN A 56 -1.92 -12.89 -19.75
C ASN A 56 -2.47 -11.97 -18.65
N SER A 57 -3.66 -11.38 -18.82
CA SER A 57 -4.28 -10.59 -17.76
C SER A 57 -4.65 -11.44 -16.54
N GLU A 58 -5.25 -12.62 -16.74
CA GLU A 58 -5.59 -13.54 -15.65
C GLU A 58 -4.34 -14.02 -14.92
N SER A 59 -3.29 -14.40 -15.66
CA SER A 59 -2.00 -14.78 -15.09
C SER A 59 -1.38 -13.63 -14.28
N SER A 60 -1.50 -12.39 -14.77
CA SER A 60 -1.02 -11.21 -14.03
C SER A 60 -1.83 -10.91 -12.76
N GLU A 61 -3.14 -11.16 -12.78
CA GLU A 61 -4.02 -11.00 -11.61
C GLU A 61 -3.77 -12.09 -10.57
N VAL A 62 -3.58 -13.34 -11.03
CA VAL A 62 -3.19 -14.46 -10.18
C VAL A 62 -1.81 -14.22 -9.58
N PHE A 63 -0.83 -13.77 -10.37
CA PHE A 63 0.50 -13.41 -9.85
C PHE A 63 0.42 -12.25 -8.86
N ARG A 64 -0.37 -11.21 -9.15
CA ARG A 64 -0.66 -10.12 -8.17
C ARG A 64 -1.30 -10.65 -6.90
N ARG A 65 -2.23 -11.60 -6.98
CA ARG A 65 -2.87 -12.23 -5.80
C ARG A 65 -1.92 -13.11 -5.01
N LEU A 66 -1.00 -13.81 -5.69
CA LEU A 66 -0.01 -14.70 -5.06
C LEU A 66 1.14 -13.91 -4.40
N ASP A 67 1.42 -12.69 -4.86
CA ASP A 67 2.45 -11.79 -4.32
C ASP A 67 1.85 -10.60 -3.52
N ALA A 68 0.53 -10.59 -3.29
CA ALA A 68 -0.18 -9.51 -2.60
C ALA A 68 0.06 -9.58 -1.10
N ARG A 69 1.25 -9.18 -0.66
CA ARG A 69 1.42 -8.70 0.72
C ARG A 69 0.38 -7.60 0.95
N PRO A 70 -0.29 -7.57 2.11
CA PRO A 70 -1.23 -6.50 2.44
C PRO A 70 -0.61 -5.13 2.15
N PRO A 71 -1.38 -4.13 1.68
CA PRO A 71 -0.79 -2.87 1.28
C PRO A 71 -0.27 -2.08 2.49
N ARG A 72 0.79 -1.30 2.29
CA ARG A 72 1.25 -0.28 3.24
C ARG A 72 1.20 1.07 2.54
N LEU A 73 0.31 1.94 2.98
CA LEU A 73 -0.02 3.20 2.33
C LEU A 73 0.44 4.38 3.19
N LEU A 74 1.02 5.39 2.56
CA LEU A 74 1.23 6.70 3.17
C LEU A 74 0.26 7.68 2.51
N THR A 75 -0.68 8.21 3.29
CA THR A 75 -1.65 9.20 2.85
C THR A 75 -1.37 10.53 3.53
N TYR A 76 -1.06 11.55 2.75
CA TYR A 76 -0.83 12.89 3.30
C TYR A 76 -1.52 13.98 2.50
N GLY A 77 -1.81 15.08 3.18
CA GLY A 77 -2.63 16.14 2.62
C GLY A 77 -2.96 17.21 3.64
N VAL A 78 -3.55 18.30 3.16
CA VAL A 78 -4.00 19.42 3.99
C VAL A 78 -5.06 18.98 5.01
N ALA A 79 -5.24 19.76 6.08
CA ALA A 79 -6.31 19.52 7.05
C ALA A 79 -7.69 19.56 6.38
N GLY A 80 -8.62 18.71 6.83
CA GLY A 80 -9.99 18.69 6.33
C GLY A 80 -10.18 18.17 4.89
N VAL A 81 -9.18 17.51 4.30
CA VAL A 81 -9.30 16.86 2.97
C VAL A 81 -9.96 15.47 3.03
N GLY A 82 -10.18 14.93 4.24
CA GLY A 82 -10.83 13.62 4.44
C GLY A 82 -9.89 12.42 4.55
N LYS A 83 -8.62 12.62 4.95
CA LYS A 83 -7.63 11.54 5.12
C LYS A 83 -8.11 10.45 6.07
N THR A 84 -8.59 10.87 7.25
CA THR A 84 -9.12 9.97 8.28
C THR A 84 -10.32 9.19 7.76
N LEU A 85 -11.28 9.85 7.11
CA LEU A 85 -12.44 9.20 6.49
C LEU A 85 -12.03 8.15 5.45
N PHE A 86 -11.06 8.48 4.59
CA PHE A 86 -10.50 7.55 3.60
C PHE A 86 -9.89 6.32 4.29
N ALA A 87 -9.03 6.54 5.29
CA ALA A 87 -8.35 5.45 5.99
C ALA A 87 -9.33 4.56 6.78
N THR A 88 -10.34 5.14 7.42
CA THR A 88 -11.38 4.41 8.16
C THR A 88 -12.42 3.75 7.26
N SER A 89 -12.36 3.95 5.95
CA SER A 89 -13.21 3.23 4.99
C SER A 89 -12.61 1.89 4.57
N ALA A 90 -11.39 1.57 5.02
CA ALA A 90 -10.74 0.29 4.76
C ALA A 90 -11.45 -0.87 5.49
N PRO A 91 -11.25 -2.13 5.07
CA PRO A 91 -11.84 -3.29 5.73
C PRO A 91 -11.46 -3.38 7.21
N ARG A 92 -12.46 -3.56 8.09
CA ARG A 92 -12.36 -3.75 9.55
C ARG A 92 -11.20 -2.96 10.18
N PRO A 93 -11.25 -1.62 10.18
CA PRO A 93 -10.13 -0.79 10.57
C PRO A 93 -10.03 -0.66 12.09
N VAL A 94 -8.79 -0.58 12.58
CA VAL A 94 -8.45 -0.16 13.96
C VAL A 94 -7.49 1.02 13.91
N VAL A 95 -7.79 2.06 14.70
CA VAL A 95 -7.09 3.35 14.64
C VAL A 95 -6.24 3.55 15.89
N VAL A 96 -4.94 3.69 15.67
CA VAL A 96 -3.97 4.23 16.62
C VAL A 96 -3.95 5.74 16.45
N GLN A 97 -4.62 6.44 17.36
CA GLN A 97 -4.71 7.90 17.33
C GLN A 97 -3.53 8.49 18.10
N THR A 98 -2.79 9.39 17.48
CA THR A 98 -1.81 10.29 18.14
C THR A 98 -2.26 11.75 18.08
N GLU A 99 -3.32 12.01 17.30
CA GLU A 99 -4.05 13.27 17.22
C GLU A 99 -5.54 13.02 17.46
N ASP A 100 -6.26 14.05 17.90
CA ASP A 100 -7.73 14.04 17.96
C ASP A 100 -8.33 14.30 16.56
N GLY A 101 -8.19 13.32 15.67
CA GLY A 101 -8.57 13.42 14.24
C GLY A 101 -9.87 12.71 13.87
N LEU A 102 -10.39 11.81 14.71
CA LEU A 102 -11.58 11.00 14.39
C LEU A 102 -12.88 11.80 14.43
N GLY A 103 -13.02 12.79 15.32
CA GLY A 103 -14.24 13.58 15.46
C GLY A 103 -15.48 12.69 15.64
N THR A 104 -16.38 12.68 14.65
CA THR A 104 -17.62 11.89 14.65
C THR A 104 -17.51 10.55 13.90
N ILE A 105 -16.34 10.20 13.37
CA ILE A 105 -16.11 8.97 12.62
C ILE A 105 -16.15 7.78 13.58
N SER A 106 -17.09 6.86 13.35
CA SER A 106 -17.20 5.62 14.11
C SER A 106 -16.20 4.59 13.60
N ALA A 107 -15.03 4.52 14.23
CA ALA A 107 -14.00 3.51 13.97
C ALA A 107 -13.51 2.90 15.30
N SER A 108 -13.06 1.63 15.26
CA SER A 108 -12.45 1.01 16.42
C SER A 108 -11.13 1.70 16.74
N THR A 109 -10.87 2.03 18.00
CA THR A 109 -9.68 2.81 18.37
C THR A 109 -9.21 2.52 19.79
N PHE A 110 -7.91 2.71 20.01
CA PHE A 110 -7.27 2.72 21.32
C PHE A 110 -7.47 4.05 22.08
N GLY A 111 -8.14 5.03 21.47
CA GLY A 111 -8.17 6.41 21.95
C GLY A 111 -6.88 7.15 21.61
N VAL A 112 -6.79 8.42 22.01
CA VAL A 112 -5.61 9.27 21.74
C VAL A 112 -4.45 8.85 22.66
N LEU A 113 -3.41 8.28 22.05
CA LEU A 113 -2.19 7.86 22.70
C LEU A 113 -1.19 9.02 22.79
N ARG A 114 -0.62 9.22 23.98
CA ARG A 114 0.22 10.38 24.32
C ARG A 114 1.67 10.04 24.64
N SER A 115 2.07 8.78 24.45
CA SER A 115 3.45 8.33 24.59
C SER A 115 3.78 7.31 23.51
N PHE A 116 5.06 7.23 23.16
CA PHE A 116 5.55 6.22 22.22
C PHE A 116 5.33 4.80 22.76
N ASP A 117 5.52 4.58 24.06
CA ASP A 117 5.30 3.27 24.68
C ASP A 117 3.85 2.82 24.53
N ALA A 118 2.87 3.71 24.73
CA ALA A 118 1.46 3.37 24.54
C ALA A 118 1.14 3.00 23.08
N VAL A 119 1.80 3.67 22.11
CA VAL A 119 1.71 3.31 20.69
C VAL A 119 2.26 1.90 20.46
N MET A 120 3.44 1.60 20.98
CA MET A 120 4.06 0.27 20.84
C MET A 120 3.27 -0.82 21.55
N GLU A 121 2.67 -0.53 22.71
CA GLU A 121 1.76 -1.43 23.42
C GLU A 121 0.51 -1.74 22.60
N ALA A 122 -0.10 -0.73 21.95
CA ALA A 122 -1.24 -0.94 21.06
C ALA A 122 -0.87 -1.80 19.83
N LEU A 123 0.31 -1.59 19.24
CA LEU A 123 0.81 -2.47 18.17
C LEU A 123 1.07 -3.90 18.69
N GLY A 124 1.62 -4.02 19.89
CA GLY A 124 1.88 -5.30 20.56
C GLY A 124 0.60 -6.09 20.86
N SER A 125 -0.47 -5.42 21.29
CA SER A 125 -1.76 -6.08 21.54
C SER A 125 -2.38 -6.57 20.24
N LEU A 126 -2.35 -5.78 19.16
CA LEU A 126 -2.76 -6.25 17.83
C LEU A 126 -1.91 -7.43 17.35
N TYR A 127 -0.64 -7.45 17.69
CA TYR A 127 0.26 -8.52 17.26
C TYR A 127 0.07 -9.83 18.05
N THR A 128 -0.38 -9.77 19.31
CA THR A 128 -0.42 -10.94 20.21
C THR A 128 -1.82 -11.43 20.51
N GLU A 129 -2.80 -10.54 20.58
CA GLU A 129 -4.19 -10.88 20.94
C GLU A 129 -5.00 -11.31 19.72
N ALA A 130 -6.06 -12.09 19.96
CA ALA A 130 -7.00 -12.48 18.91
C ALA A 130 -7.94 -11.32 18.58
N HIS A 131 -8.06 -10.98 17.31
CA HIS A 131 -8.97 -9.94 16.83
C HIS A 131 -9.37 -10.17 15.38
N ASP A 132 -10.40 -9.45 14.95
CA ASP A 132 -10.96 -9.49 13.60
C ASP A 132 -10.53 -8.31 12.71
N PHE A 133 -9.65 -7.44 13.18
CA PHE A 133 -9.18 -6.29 12.39
C PHE A 133 -8.38 -6.71 11.16
N GLU A 134 -8.63 -6.04 10.03
CA GLU A 134 -7.92 -6.25 8.76
C GLU A 134 -7.01 -5.07 8.41
N THR A 135 -7.26 -3.87 8.94
CA THR A 135 -6.47 -2.68 8.61
C THR A 135 -6.04 -1.92 9.86
N LEU A 136 -4.74 -1.67 10.00
CA LEU A 136 -4.20 -0.69 10.95
C LEU A 136 -4.19 0.69 10.31
N VAL A 137 -4.74 1.68 11.02
CA VAL A 137 -4.65 3.09 10.67
C VAL A 137 -3.86 3.82 11.75
N VAL A 138 -2.84 4.60 11.37
CA VAL A 138 -2.10 5.48 12.28
C VAL A 138 -2.40 6.93 11.91
N ASP A 139 -3.09 7.65 12.80
CA ASP A 139 -3.53 9.03 12.59
C ASP A 139 -3.05 9.93 13.74
N SER A 140 -1.97 10.70 13.61
CA SER A 140 -1.16 10.94 12.41
C SER A 140 0.35 10.91 12.71
N LEU A 141 1.17 10.64 11.70
CA LEU A 141 2.63 10.52 11.85
C LEU A 141 3.28 11.82 12.33
N ASP A 142 2.73 12.99 11.97
CA ASP A 142 3.27 14.29 12.42
C ASP A 142 3.03 14.54 13.91
N TRP A 143 2.02 13.90 14.51
CA TRP A 143 1.83 13.90 15.96
C TRP A 143 2.55 12.75 16.67
N LEU A 144 2.81 11.64 15.97
CA LEU A 144 3.70 10.59 16.46
C LEU A 144 5.17 11.06 16.57
N GLU A 145 5.61 11.93 15.66
CA GLU A 145 7.02 12.37 15.59
C GLU A 145 7.55 13.00 16.89
N PRO A 146 6.85 13.94 17.56
CA PRO A 146 7.26 14.44 18.87
C PRO A 146 7.33 13.34 19.95
N LEU A 147 6.44 12.34 19.91
CA LEU A 147 6.45 11.23 20.87
C LEU A 147 7.70 10.36 20.67
N VAL A 148 8.08 10.13 19.41
CA VAL A 148 9.32 9.45 19.05
C VAL A 148 10.54 10.20 19.59
N TRP A 149 10.58 11.53 19.42
CA TRP A 149 11.68 12.35 19.94
C TRP A 149 11.75 12.33 21.46
N GLN A 150 10.60 12.45 22.14
CA GLN A 150 10.52 12.39 23.58
C GLN A 150 11.04 11.05 24.12
N HIS A 151 10.57 9.94 23.56
CA HIS A 151 11.02 8.61 23.96
C HIS A 151 12.52 8.41 23.68
N THR A 152 13.01 8.89 22.53
CA THR A 152 14.44 8.85 22.19
C THR A 152 15.28 9.62 23.23
N ALA A 153 14.86 10.84 23.58
CA ALA A 153 15.57 11.64 24.57
C ALA A 153 15.60 10.95 25.94
N GLN A 154 14.46 10.41 26.38
CA GLN A 154 14.34 9.66 27.64
C GLN A 154 15.26 8.44 27.69
N THR A 155 15.27 7.62 26.63
CA THR A 155 16.11 6.41 26.55
C THR A 155 17.60 6.71 26.61
N HIS A 156 18.02 7.89 26.14
CA HIS A 156 19.40 8.35 26.18
C HIS A 156 19.72 9.27 27.37
N ASN A 157 18.81 9.42 28.34
CA ASN A 157 18.95 10.32 29.49
C ASN A 157 19.24 11.77 29.09
N GLN A 158 18.65 12.24 28.00
CA GLN A 158 18.69 13.63 27.53
C GLN A 158 17.37 14.33 27.88
N PRO A 159 17.39 15.64 28.20
CA PRO A 159 16.16 16.36 28.53
C PRO A 159 15.26 16.55 27.30
N ASP A 160 15.85 16.68 26.12
CA ASP A 160 15.16 16.79 24.83
C ASP A 160 16.04 16.32 23.66
N ILE A 161 15.48 16.33 22.46
CA ILE A 161 16.15 15.86 21.25
C ILE A 161 17.29 16.78 20.80
N GLU A 162 17.27 18.06 21.16
CA GLU A 162 18.29 19.03 20.76
C GLU A 162 19.55 18.96 21.63
N SER A 163 19.40 18.39 22.83
CA SER A 163 20.48 18.23 23.82
C SER A 163 21.58 17.23 23.43
N PHE A 164 21.36 16.43 22.39
CA PHE A 164 22.37 15.53 21.81
C PHE A 164 23.48 16.28 21.05
N GLY A 165 23.29 17.58 20.79
CA GLY A 165 24.10 18.38 19.88
C GLY A 165 23.54 18.41 18.46
N TYR A 166 23.98 19.40 17.68
CA TYR A 166 23.38 19.76 16.40
C TYR A 166 23.12 18.56 15.48
N GLY A 167 21.85 18.31 15.18
CA GLY A 167 21.39 17.25 14.27
C GLY A 167 21.49 15.81 14.81
N LYS A 168 22.20 15.57 15.92
CA LYS A 168 22.48 14.21 16.42
C LYS A 168 21.26 13.52 17.01
N GLY A 169 20.40 14.25 17.71
CA GLY A 169 19.18 13.68 18.28
C GLY A 169 18.24 13.15 17.20
N TYR A 170 18.07 13.89 16.10
CA TYR A 170 17.23 13.47 14.97
C TYR A 170 17.79 12.24 14.22
N LEU A 171 19.09 11.96 14.34
CA LEU A 171 19.69 10.71 13.86
C LEU A 171 19.45 9.57 14.84
N ALA A 172 19.61 9.81 16.14
CA ALA A 172 19.30 8.82 17.18
C ALA A 172 17.81 8.40 17.13
N ALA A 173 16.91 9.34 16.85
CA ALA A 173 15.49 9.08 16.70
C ALA A 173 15.16 8.10 15.57
N LEU A 174 16.07 7.87 14.61
CA LEU A 174 15.84 6.90 13.55
C LEU A 174 15.71 5.46 14.08
N ASP A 175 16.36 5.13 15.19
CA ASP A 175 16.26 3.79 15.78
C ASP A 175 14.89 3.58 16.44
N THR A 176 14.37 4.62 17.10
CA THR A 176 13.00 4.63 17.64
C THR A 176 11.97 4.56 16.51
N TRP A 177 12.16 5.31 15.41
CA TRP A 177 11.31 5.20 14.22
C TRP A 177 11.33 3.82 13.58
N ARG A 178 12.51 3.17 13.50
CA ARG A 178 12.63 1.79 13.00
C ARG A 178 11.84 0.83 13.86
N SER A 179 11.92 0.97 15.18
CA SER A 179 11.14 0.13 16.10
C SER A 179 9.63 0.23 15.85
N PHE A 180 9.12 1.44 15.61
CA PHE A 180 7.71 1.63 15.21
C PHE A 180 7.40 1.00 13.85
N LEU A 181 8.23 1.24 12.83
CA LEU A 181 8.01 0.68 11.50
C LEU A 181 8.09 -0.85 11.49
N ASP A 182 8.98 -1.44 12.28
CA ASP A 182 9.10 -2.89 12.44
C ASP A 182 7.83 -3.47 13.09
N GLY A 183 7.28 -2.82 14.11
CA GLY A 183 5.99 -3.22 14.70
C GLY A 183 4.84 -3.16 13.69
N VAL A 184 4.75 -2.09 12.91
CA VAL A 184 3.76 -1.94 11.84
C VAL A 184 3.96 -2.99 10.73
N ASN A 185 5.21 -3.34 10.41
CA ASN A 185 5.52 -4.35 9.40
C ASN A 185 5.22 -5.75 9.89
N ALA A 186 5.46 -6.05 11.17
CA ALA A 186 5.10 -7.34 11.75
C ALA A 186 3.57 -7.56 11.66
N LEU A 187 2.76 -6.54 11.93
CA LEU A 187 1.31 -6.62 11.73
C LEU A 187 0.93 -6.87 10.26
N ARG A 188 1.65 -6.24 9.33
CA ARG A 188 1.42 -6.42 7.90
C ARG A 188 1.79 -7.82 7.42
N ASP A 189 3.02 -8.21 7.68
CA ASP A 189 3.66 -9.38 7.07
C ASP A 189 3.28 -10.67 7.80
N GLU A 190 3.02 -10.61 9.11
CA GLU A 190 2.76 -11.80 9.94
C GLU A 190 1.30 -11.91 10.37
N ARG A 191 0.60 -10.79 10.58
CA ARG A 191 -0.84 -10.76 10.92
C ARG A 191 -1.74 -10.48 9.72
N GLY A 192 -1.16 -10.25 8.53
CA GLY A 192 -1.91 -10.07 7.30
C GLY A 192 -2.71 -8.75 7.23
N MET A 193 -2.38 -7.77 8.07
CA MET A 193 -3.13 -6.50 8.14
C MET A 193 -2.67 -5.51 7.07
N GLY A 194 -3.61 -4.84 6.40
CA GLY A 194 -3.32 -3.62 5.67
C GLY A 194 -2.86 -2.52 6.62
N VAL A 195 -2.00 -1.63 6.15
CA VAL A 195 -1.48 -0.51 6.95
C VAL A 195 -1.71 0.80 6.20
N ILE A 196 -2.31 1.78 6.89
CA ILE A 196 -2.49 3.14 6.38
C ILE A 196 -1.88 4.12 7.38
N LEU A 197 -0.86 4.84 6.96
CA LEU A 197 -0.20 5.88 7.73
C LEU A 197 -0.67 7.24 7.23
N ILE A 198 -1.17 8.08 8.13
CA ILE A 198 -1.68 9.42 7.79
C ILE A 198 -0.67 10.47 8.20
N ALA A 199 -0.48 11.51 7.39
CA ALA A 199 0.30 12.68 7.78
C ALA A 199 -0.31 13.98 7.24
N HIS A 200 -0.04 15.10 7.90
CA HIS A 200 -0.28 16.42 7.32
C HIS A 200 0.71 16.73 6.20
N ALA A 201 0.28 17.48 5.19
CA ALA A 201 1.17 18.02 4.16
C ALA A 201 1.73 19.38 4.58
N GLU A 202 2.99 19.64 4.25
CA GLU A 202 3.61 20.95 4.19
C GLU A 202 4.01 21.29 2.75
N ILE A 203 4.07 22.57 2.42
CA ILE A 203 4.57 23.05 1.14
C ILE A 203 6.06 23.35 1.29
N LYS A 204 6.89 22.72 0.45
CA LYS A 204 8.32 23.08 0.34
C LYS A 204 8.65 23.50 -1.09
N ARG A 205 9.37 24.62 -1.20
CA ARG A 205 9.96 25.05 -2.46
C ARG A 205 11.02 24.04 -2.89
N PHE A 206 10.92 23.60 -4.13
CA PHE A 206 11.92 22.78 -4.78
C PHE A 206 12.65 23.61 -5.82
N ASP A 207 13.91 23.94 -5.54
CA ASP A 207 14.81 24.58 -6.49
C ASP A 207 15.61 23.48 -7.21
N SER A 208 15.35 23.29 -8.50
CA SER A 208 16.16 22.43 -9.37
C SER A 208 17.07 23.31 -10.23
N PRO A 209 18.32 22.91 -10.49
CA PRO A 209 19.13 23.57 -11.50
C PRO A 209 18.58 23.38 -12.93
N GLU A 210 17.65 22.42 -13.13
CA GLU A 210 17.11 22.05 -14.44
C GLU A 210 15.65 22.52 -14.68
N THR A 211 14.94 22.93 -13.62
CA THR A 211 13.53 23.36 -13.72
C THR A 211 13.31 24.62 -12.92
N GLU A 212 12.37 25.45 -13.35
CA GLU A 212 11.94 26.60 -12.56
C GLU A 212 11.51 26.14 -11.16
N PRO A 213 11.82 26.92 -10.10
CA PRO A 213 11.42 26.59 -8.76
C PRO A 213 9.91 26.45 -8.64
N TYR A 214 9.46 25.34 -8.07
CA TYR A 214 8.04 25.10 -7.83
C TYR A 214 7.81 24.57 -6.44
N ASP A 215 6.60 24.79 -5.94
CA ASP A 215 6.15 24.31 -4.64
C ASP A 215 5.66 22.88 -4.74
N ARG A 216 6.14 22.01 -3.85
CA ARG A 216 5.67 20.62 -3.74
C ARG A 216 5.10 20.34 -2.36
N TYR A 217 4.01 19.57 -2.34
CA TYR A 217 3.46 19.02 -1.11
C TYR A 217 4.29 17.81 -0.68
N GLN A 218 4.71 17.81 0.58
CA GLN A 218 5.38 16.68 1.21
C GLN A 218 4.83 16.44 2.61
N PRO A 219 4.99 15.23 3.19
CA PRO A 219 4.62 14.99 4.58
C PRO A 219 5.34 15.96 5.52
N LYS A 220 4.60 16.52 6.47
CA LYS A 220 5.08 17.42 7.52
C LYS A 220 5.80 16.61 8.61
N LEU A 221 6.94 16.05 8.22
CA LEU A 221 7.83 15.26 9.06
C LEU A 221 9.25 15.79 8.94
N HIS A 222 10.08 15.57 9.94
CA HIS A 222 11.51 15.82 9.83
C HIS A 222 12.09 15.04 8.65
N ARG A 223 13.07 15.65 7.97
CA ARG A 223 13.64 15.11 6.71
C ARG A 223 14.09 13.66 6.84
N SER A 224 14.71 13.30 7.95
CA SER A 224 15.22 11.95 8.21
C SER A 224 14.08 10.94 8.41
N ALA A 225 13.06 11.28 9.19
CA ALA A 225 11.87 10.46 9.40
C ALA A 225 11.07 10.27 8.09
N SER A 226 10.86 11.37 7.35
CA SER A 226 10.18 11.37 6.06
C SER A 226 10.86 10.49 5.00
N ALA A 227 12.20 10.42 5.03
CA ALA A 227 12.96 9.52 4.15
C ALA A 227 12.82 8.05 4.57
N LEU A 228 12.73 7.79 5.87
CA LEU A 228 12.59 6.44 6.43
C LEU A 228 11.18 5.86 6.22
N VAL A 229 10.13 6.69 6.28
CA VAL A 229 8.73 6.27 6.06
C VAL A 229 8.39 6.08 4.58
N ARG A 230 9.15 6.71 3.66
CA ARG A 230 8.96 6.65 2.20
C ARG A 230 10.04 5.85 1.44
N PRO A 231 10.46 4.64 1.87
CA PRO A 231 11.49 3.92 1.14
C PRO A 231 10.95 3.49 -0.24
N ALA A 232 11.85 3.52 -1.22
CA ALA A 232 11.54 3.23 -2.61
C ALA A 232 10.93 1.82 -2.76
N GLY A 233 9.79 1.74 -3.46
CA GLY A 233 9.24 0.48 -3.97
C GLY A 233 8.37 -0.36 -3.02
N GLN A 234 8.07 0.10 -1.80
CA GLN A 234 7.25 -0.67 -0.85
C GLN A 234 5.98 0.04 -0.34
N TYR A 235 5.63 1.19 -0.91
CA TYR A 235 4.50 2.03 -0.49
C TYR A 235 3.83 2.66 -1.70
N THR A 236 2.51 2.79 -1.64
CA THR A 236 1.77 3.70 -2.52
C THR A 236 1.56 5.01 -1.76
N GLU A 237 2.08 6.10 -2.32
CA GLU A 237 1.94 7.44 -1.78
C GLU A 237 0.70 8.10 -2.39
N ILE A 238 -0.24 8.51 -1.53
CA ILE A 238 -1.47 9.22 -1.94
C ILE A 238 -1.39 10.64 -1.40
N ALA A 239 -1.12 11.59 -2.30
CA ALA A 239 -1.16 13.02 -2.02
C ALA A 239 -2.59 13.53 -2.28
N ALA A 240 -3.32 13.86 -1.21
CA ALA A 240 -4.66 14.43 -1.29
C ALA A 240 -4.57 15.96 -1.21
N ALA A 241 -4.73 16.64 -2.35
CA ALA A 241 -4.92 18.08 -2.42
C ALA A 241 -6.39 18.39 -2.72
N ARG A 242 -6.92 19.47 -2.13
CA ARG A 242 -8.17 20.05 -2.64
C ARG A 242 -7.90 20.57 -4.04
N PHE A 243 -8.42 19.88 -5.06
CA PHE A 243 -8.59 20.48 -6.38
C PHE A 243 -9.71 21.51 -6.22
N VAL A 244 -9.33 22.79 -6.28
CA VAL A 244 -10.28 23.91 -6.42
C VAL A 244 -10.74 23.94 -7.87
#